data_AF-A0A0L0D0G8-F1
#
_entry.id   AF-A0A0L0D0G8-F1
#
_cell.length_a   1.000
_cell.length_b   1.000
_cell.length_c   1.000
_cell.angle_alpha   90.00
_cell.angle_beta   90.00
_cell.angle_gamma   90.00
#
_symmetry.space_group_name_H-M   'P 1'
#
loop_
_entity.id
_entity.type
_entity.pdbx_description
1 polymer ?
#
loop_
_entity_poly.entity_id
_entity_poly.type
_entity_poly.pdbx_seq_one_letter_code
_entity_poly.pdbx_strand_id
1 'polypeptide(L)'
;INHIGSKIDTDDPPACICEKSLVDKVEKGCLRCGGVLGGGVMPGFGAIGGTALYALNQLKPTAIATAIEEAIKAGASNISAAAFKASEAAGLAKVITELKALSVEKLIPGIMKSIFSETHYTEATKIAEIILTKKTQTCGLSSLGNPICHEFGIKFNIIDPGNRIFFSDKVGITQKVTEVVEGAKGAAANASKDAIERVTAAIKAHETNVINATYAGYEITIIASIIAILIIVLIMVIIYLILRYRRKKKMKRKLQYIKLLEE
;
A
#
# COMPACT_ATOMS: atom_id res chain seq x y z
N ILE A 1 -68.03 14.50 28.72
CA ILE A 1 -67.45 13.18 29.08
C ILE A 1 -65.97 13.45 29.40
N ASN A 2 -65.53 13.17 30.63
CA ASN A 2 -64.17 12.80 31.13
C ASN A 2 -62.91 13.52 30.54
N HIS A 3 -61.82 13.81 31.26
CA HIS A 3 -61.50 13.93 32.69
C HIS A 3 -60.12 14.69 32.78
N ILE A 4 -59.78 15.17 33.98
CA ILE A 4 -58.47 15.61 34.53
C ILE A 4 -57.25 14.81 33.94
N GLY A 5 -56.00 15.28 33.75
CA GLY A 5 -55.29 16.55 34.03
C GLY A 5 -53.73 16.37 34.00
N SER A 6 -52.97 17.47 34.17
CA SER A 6 -51.52 17.59 34.54
C SER A 6 -50.36 16.90 33.77
N LYS A 7 -49.59 17.72 33.02
CA LYS A 7 -48.12 18.03 33.11
C LYS A 7 -47.03 16.94 33.41
N ILE A 8 -45.90 17.05 32.65
CA ILE A 8 -44.46 16.84 33.07
C ILE A 8 -43.95 15.37 33.15
N ASP A 9 -42.78 14.93 32.62
CA ASP A 9 -41.70 15.58 31.80
C ASP A 9 -40.70 14.58 31.11
N THR A 10 -39.60 15.09 30.50
CA THR A 10 -38.28 14.48 30.13
C THR A 10 -38.09 13.52 28.93
N ASP A 11 -37.17 13.94 28.04
CA ASP A 11 -36.13 13.22 27.25
C ASP A 11 -36.44 12.00 26.34
N ASP A 12 -36.40 12.22 25.00
CA ASP A 12 -35.36 11.65 24.09
C ASP A 12 -35.54 12.09 22.60
N PRO A 13 -34.47 12.31 21.80
CA PRO A 13 -34.54 12.73 20.40
C PRO A 13 -34.78 11.58 19.39
N PRO A 14 -35.26 11.86 18.16
CA PRO A 14 -35.75 10.82 17.25
C PRO A 14 -34.65 9.94 16.65
N ALA A 15 -34.94 8.63 16.56
CA ALA A 15 -34.01 7.60 16.13
C ALA A 15 -33.50 7.76 14.68
N CYS A 16 -32.19 7.55 14.50
CA CYS A 16 -31.57 7.47 13.18
C CYS A 16 -32.09 6.29 12.37
N ILE A 17 -32.61 6.57 11.18
CA ILE A 17 -32.94 5.57 10.17
C ILE A 17 -31.63 5.08 9.52
N CYS A 18 -31.25 3.83 9.79
CA CYS A 18 -30.25 3.12 8.98
C CYS A 18 -30.87 1.85 8.39
N GLU A 19 -30.81 1.80 7.07
CA GLU A 19 -31.60 0.95 6.19
C GLU A 19 -31.01 -0.47 6.06
N LYS A 20 -31.85 -1.48 5.77
CA LYS A 20 -31.59 -2.94 5.82
C LYS A 20 -30.49 -3.51 4.88
N SER A 21 -29.60 -2.69 4.32
CA SER A 21 -28.86 -3.00 3.08
C SER A 21 -27.60 -3.87 3.23
N LEU A 22 -26.96 -3.95 4.42
CA LEU A 22 -25.65 -4.61 4.56
C LEU A 22 -25.69 -6.04 5.12
N VAL A 23 -26.67 -6.39 5.96
CA VAL A 23 -26.74 -7.71 6.62
C VAL A 23 -27.11 -8.83 5.64
N ASP A 24 -28.13 -8.61 4.80
CA ASP A 24 -28.67 -9.62 3.88
C ASP A 24 -27.66 -10.07 2.79
N LYS A 25 -26.69 -9.21 2.45
CA LYS A 25 -25.59 -9.55 1.54
C LYS A 25 -24.50 -10.42 2.19
N VAL A 26 -24.15 -10.15 3.45
CA VAL A 26 -23.18 -10.96 4.22
C VAL A 26 -23.76 -12.36 4.48
N GLU A 27 -25.04 -12.43 4.83
CA GLU A 27 -25.73 -13.69 5.13
C GLU A 27 -25.81 -14.62 3.89
N LYS A 28 -26.19 -14.07 2.72
CA LYS A 28 -26.18 -14.80 1.43
C LYS A 28 -24.78 -15.20 0.95
N GLY A 29 -23.75 -14.41 1.28
CA GLY A 29 -22.35 -14.79 1.03
C GLY A 29 -21.91 -15.99 1.87
N CYS A 30 -22.18 -15.94 3.17
CA CYS A 30 -21.83 -17.00 4.11
C CYS A 30 -22.54 -18.32 3.80
N LEU A 31 -23.84 -18.27 3.46
CA LEU A 31 -24.61 -19.45 3.04
C LEU A 31 -24.07 -20.11 1.77
N ARG A 32 -23.52 -19.33 0.82
CA ARG A 32 -22.89 -19.89 -0.39
C ARG A 32 -21.57 -20.61 -0.10
N CYS A 33 -20.76 -20.11 0.85
CA CYS A 33 -19.58 -20.83 1.31
C CYS A 33 -19.94 -22.09 2.13
N GLY A 34 -21.00 -22.03 2.94
CA GLY A 34 -21.54 -23.19 3.66
C GLY A 34 -22.07 -24.29 2.73
N GLY A 35 -22.64 -23.91 1.57
CA GLY A 35 -23.17 -24.86 0.57
C GLY A 35 -22.11 -25.79 -0.03
N VAL A 36 -20.86 -25.35 -0.16
CA VAL A 36 -19.74 -26.18 -0.66
C VAL A 36 -19.27 -27.21 0.39
N LEU A 37 -19.60 -26.98 1.66
CA LEU A 37 -19.40 -27.92 2.78
C LEU A 37 -20.64 -28.79 3.06
N GLY A 38 -21.73 -28.60 2.31
CA GLY A 38 -23.07 -29.11 2.61
C GLY A 38 -23.51 -30.37 1.87
N GLY A 39 -22.62 -31.10 1.18
CA GLY A 39 -23.03 -32.23 0.34
C GLY A 39 -21.94 -33.26 0.03
N GLY A 40 -21.82 -34.29 0.88
CA GLY A 40 -21.06 -35.50 0.58
C GLY A 40 -20.17 -36.00 1.73
N VAL A 41 -20.48 -37.19 2.24
CA VAL A 41 -19.70 -38.00 3.21
C VAL A 41 -19.17 -37.30 4.46
N MET A 42 -20.02 -37.29 5.51
CA MET A 42 -19.60 -37.12 6.90
C MET A 42 -19.17 -38.46 7.51
N PRO A 43 -17.86 -38.75 7.58
CA PRO A 43 -17.32 -39.42 8.77
C PRO A 43 -16.05 -38.72 9.26
N GLY A 44 -16.11 -38.11 10.45
CA GLY A 44 -14.90 -37.65 11.14
C GLY A 44 -14.86 -36.19 11.58
N PHE A 45 -15.90 -35.68 12.26
CA PHE A 45 -15.78 -34.41 13.01
C PHE A 45 -14.68 -34.45 14.09
N GLY A 46 -14.20 -35.64 14.48
CA GLY A 46 -13.02 -35.84 15.32
C GLY A 46 -11.66 -35.82 14.60
N ALA A 47 -11.61 -35.65 13.26
CA ALA A 47 -10.38 -35.69 12.46
C ALA A 47 -10.07 -34.36 11.72
N ILE A 48 -10.92 -33.33 11.88
CA ILE A 48 -10.86 -32.07 11.11
C ILE A 48 -9.63 -31.21 11.49
N GLY A 49 -9.08 -31.37 12.70
CA GLY A 49 -8.10 -30.46 13.30
C GLY A 49 -6.75 -30.30 12.55
N GLY A 50 -6.38 -31.23 11.67
CA GLY A 50 -5.13 -31.15 10.90
C GLY A 50 -5.33 -30.87 9.41
N THR A 51 -6.20 -31.65 8.75
CA THR A 51 -6.39 -31.59 7.29
C THR A 51 -7.14 -30.35 6.83
N ALA A 52 -8.15 -29.91 7.58
CA ALA A 52 -8.83 -28.64 7.28
C ALA A 52 -7.94 -27.43 7.59
N LEU A 53 -7.13 -27.49 8.66
CA LEU A 53 -6.13 -26.46 8.95
C LEU A 53 -5.11 -26.33 7.81
N TYR A 54 -4.63 -27.46 7.28
CA TYR A 54 -3.73 -27.51 6.12
C TYR A 54 -4.37 -26.92 4.85
N ALA A 55 -5.63 -27.28 4.55
CA ALA A 55 -6.37 -26.73 3.42
C ALA A 55 -6.62 -25.21 3.55
N LEU A 56 -6.97 -24.73 4.76
CA LEU A 56 -7.09 -23.30 5.05
C LEU A 56 -5.75 -22.57 4.92
N ASN A 57 -4.65 -23.19 5.35
CA ASN A 57 -3.31 -22.61 5.23
C ASN A 57 -2.85 -22.43 3.78
N GLN A 58 -3.32 -23.30 2.86
CA GLN A 58 -3.10 -23.17 1.42
C GLN A 58 -3.91 -22.02 0.79
N LEU A 59 -5.08 -21.68 1.36
CA LEU A 59 -5.95 -20.59 0.91
C LEU A 59 -5.59 -19.20 1.49
N LYS A 60 -4.85 -19.15 2.60
CA LYS A 60 -4.33 -17.88 3.15
C LYS A 60 -3.51 -17.04 2.15
N PRO A 61 -2.47 -17.55 1.49
CA PRO A 61 -1.65 -16.74 0.59
C PRO A 61 -2.45 -16.19 -0.59
N THR A 62 -3.43 -16.94 -1.12
CA THR A 62 -4.30 -16.47 -2.20
C THR A 62 -5.28 -15.40 -1.71
N ALA A 63 -5.88 -15.56 -0.52
CA ALA A 63 -6.75 -14.53 0.08
C ALA A 63 -6.01 -13.23 0.41
N ILE A 64 -4.76 -13.34 0.91
CA ILE A 64 -3.88 -12.18 1.14
C ILE A 64 -3.54 -11.50 -0.18
N ALA A 65 -3.21 -12.27 -1.23
CA ALA A 65 -2.92 -11.71 -2.55
C ALA A 65 -4.12 -10.94 -3.15
N THR A 66 -5.34 -11.49 -3.05
CA THR A 66 -6.55 -10.80 -3.53
C THR A 66 -6.84 -9.51 -2.75
N ALA A 67 -6.66 -9.50 -1.43
CA ALA A 67 -6.84 -8.31 -0.60
C ALA A 67 -5.84 -7.20 -0.95
N ILE A 68 -4.57 -7.55 -1.18
CA ILE A 68 -3.53 -6.62 -1.64
C ILE A 68 -3.89 -6.06 -3.03
N GLU A 69 -4.41 -6.88 -3.95
CA GLU A 69 -4.80 -6.44 -5.29
C GLU A 69 -5.96 -5.43 -5.24
N GLU A 70 -6.97 -5.67 -4.39
CA GLU A 70 -8.07 -4.72 -4.15
C GLU A 70 -7.58 -3.43 -3.50
N ALA A 71 -6.67 -3.51 -2.51
CA ALA A 71 -6.07 -2.34 -1.88
C ALA A 71 -5.23 -1.49 -2.86
N ILE A 72 -4.51 -2.12 -3.79
CA ILE A 72 -3.77 -1.42 -4.86
C ILE A 72 -4.74 -0.76 -5.85
N LYS A 73 -5.85 -1.42 -6.21
CA LYS A 73 -6.89 -0.83 -7.07
C LYS A 73 -7.55 0.39 -6.40
N ALA A 74 -7.89 0.29 -5.12
CA ALA A 74 -8.42 1.41 -4.34
C ALA A 74 -7.39 2.55 -4.16
N GLY A 75 -6.11 2.20 -3.98
CA GLY A 75 -5.00 3.13 -3.85
C GLY A 75 -4.49 3.73 -5.16
N ALA A 76 -5.03 3.35 -6.32
CA ALA A 76 -4.49 3.71 -7.64
C ALA A 76 -4.36 5.23 -7.88
N SER A 77 -5.28 6.03 -7.34
CA SER A 77 -5.23 7.50 -7.39
C SER A 77 -4.09 8.09 -6.55
N ASN A 78 -3.81 7.49 -5.38
CA ASN A 78 -2.70 7.91 -4.52
C ASN A 78 -1.34 7.48 -5.12
N ILE A 79 -1.29 6.29 -5.72
CA ILE A 79 -0.11 5.80 -6.44
C ILE A 79 0.22 6.74 -7.62
N SER A 80 -0.76 7.08 -8.45
CA SER A 80 -0.53 7.97 -9.60
C SER A 80 -0.21 9.40 -9.17
N ALA A 81 -0.83 9.93 -8.11
CA ALA A 81 -0.50 11.25 -7.57
C ALA A 81 0.92 11.32 -6.97
N ALA A 82 1.39 10.24 -6.31
CA ALA A 82 2.75 10.14 -5.81
C ALA A 82 3.77 10.04 -6.96
N ALA A 83 3.47 9.21 -7.97
CA ALA A 83 4.27 9.06 -9.18
C ALA A 83 4.44 10.37 -9.95
N PHE A 84 3.33 11.12 -10.11
CA PHE A 84 3.32 12.43 -10.76
C PHE A 84 4.18 13.46 -10.01
N LYS A 85 3.99 13.60 -8.69
CA LYS A 85 4.80 14.51 -7.86
C LYS A 85 6.30 14.18 -7.90
N ALA A 86 6.65 12.88 -7.89
CA ALA A 86 8.03 12.44 -7.99
C ALA A 86 8.62 12.73 -9.38
N SER A 87 7.84 12.52 -10.45
CA SER A 87 8.29 12.74 -11.83
C SER A 87 8.52 14.22 -12.14
N GLU A 88 7.61 15.11 -11.72
CA GLU A 88 7.78 16.55 -11.87
C GLU A 88 9.00 17.07 -11.11
N ALA A 89 9.14 16.69 -9.83
CA ALA A 89 10.26 17.12 -9.00
C ALA A 89 11.62 16.66 -9.57
N ALA A 90 11.71 15.41 -10.01
CA ALA A 90 12.93 14.87 -10.61
C ALA A 90 13.24 15.48 -11.99
N GLY A 91 12.23 15.64 -12.85
CA GLY A 91 12.38 16.25 -14.16
C GLY A 91 12.85 17.71 -14.07
N LEU A 92 12.17 18.52 -13.25
CA LEU A 92 12.55 19.90 -13.00
C LEU A 92 13.97 20.02 -12.42
N ALA A 93 14.29 19.22 -11.39
CA ALA A 93 15.62 19.23 -10.78
C ALA A 93 16.71 18.86 -11.80
N LYS A 94 16.46 17.86 -12.65
CA LYS A 94 17.39 17.43 -13.70
C LYS A 94 17.67 18.57 -14.69
N VAL A 95 16.64 19.21 -15.26
CA VAL A 95 16.83 20.35 -16.18
C VAL A 95 17.61 21.48 -15.50
N ILE A 96 17.26 21.85 -14.26
CA ILE A 96 17.97 22.90 -13.51
C ILE A 96 19.45 22.54 -13.33
N THR A 97 19.79 21.31 -12.94
CA THR A 97 21.19 20.89 -12.73
C THR A 97 22.00 20.92 -14.03
N GLU A 98 21.42 20.52 -15.16
CA GLU A 98 22.13 20.49 -16.44
C GLU A 98 22.28 21.88 -17.05
N LEU A 99 21.26 22.75 -16.99
CA LEU A 99 21.39 24.15 -17.41
C LEU A 99 22.41 24.91 -16.54
N LYS A 100 22.54 24.59 -15.25
CA LYS A 100 23.63 25.09 -14.39
C LYS A 100 25.01 24.62 -14.84
N ALA A 101 25.18 23.33 -15.16
CA ALA A 101 26.44 22.80 -15.69
C ALA A 101 26.85 23.45 -17.03
N LEU A 102 25.87 23.68 -17.91
CA LEU A 102 25.99 24.45 -19.16
C LEU A 102 26.24 25.96 -18.94
N SER A 103 26.34 26.41 -17.68
CA SER A 103 26.68 27.79 -17.29
C SER A 103 25.65 28.85 -17.70
N VAL A 104 24.41 28.44 -17.94
CA VAL A 104 23.27 29.33 -18.21
C VAL A 104 23.02 30.27 -17.03
N GLU A 105 23.18 29.78 -15.78
CA GLU A 105 23.06 30.59 -14.56
C GLU A 105 24.21 31.59 -14.37
N LYS A 106 25.44 31.27 -14.84
CA LYS A 106 26.56 32.22 -14.83
C LYS A 106 26.35 33.35 -15.85
N LEU A 107 25.81 33.00 -17.02
CA LEU A 107 25.50 33.98 -18.05
C LEU A 107 24.43 34.96 -17.55
N ILE A 108 23.37 34.44 -16.93
CA ILE A 108 22.16 35.21 -16.62
C ILE A 108 21.62 34.80 -15.24
N PRO A 109 22.06 35.50 -14.17
CA PRO A 109 21.61 35.22 -12.81
C PRO A 109 20.07 35.24 -12.69
N GLY A 110 19.51 34.21 -12.05
CA GLY A 110 18.06 34.09 -11.85
C GLY A 110 17.24 33.62 -13.05
N ILE A 111 17.83 33.37 -14.23
CA ILE A 111 17.11 32.93 -15.44
C ILE A 111 16.28 31.64 -15.22
N MET A 112 16.76 30.71 -14.38
CA MET A 112 16.00 29.50 -14.01
C MET A 112 14.62 29.84 -13.43
N LYS A 113 14.53 30.87 -12.56
CA LYS A 113 13.27 31.29 -11.96
C LYS A 113 12.30 31.89 -13.00
N SER A 114 12.84 32.58 -14.00
CA SER A 114 12.07 33.19 -15.09
C SER A 114 11.61 32.19 -16.15
N ILE A 115 12.34 31.09 -16.35
CA ILE A 115 11.94 30.02 -17.27
C ILE A 115 10.78 29.22 -16.64
N PHE A 116 10.98 28.72 -15.42
CA PHE A 116 10.02 27.80 -14.78
C PHE A 116 8.85 28.50 -14.08
N SER A 117 8.74 29.83 -14.17
CA SER A 117 7.51 30.57 -13.80
C SER A 117 6.43 30.54 -14.88
N GLU A 118 6.81 30.35 -16.14
CA GLU A 118 5.91 30.46 -17.30
C GLU A 118 5.93 29.22 -18.22
N THR A 119 6.97 28.38 -18.12
CA THR A 119 7.15 27.20 -18.99
C THR A 119 7.31 25.92 -18.18
N HIS A 120 6.72 24.84 -18.67
CA HIS A 120 6.91 23.51 -18.08
C HIS A 120 8.24 22.90 -18.56
N TYR A 121 8.89 22.08 -17.73
CA TYR A 121 10.23 21.55 -18.03
C TYR A 121 10.29 20.65 -19.29
N THR A 122 9.13 20.20 -19.80
CA THR A 122 9.02 19.43 -21.04
C THR A 122 9.01 20.29 -22.31
N GLU A 123 8.86 21.62 -22.20
CA GLU A 123 8.69 22.54 -23.32
C GLU A 123 10.05 23.02 -23.87
N ALA A 124 10.86 22.10 -24.38
CA ALA A 124 12.23 22.35 -24.86
C ALA A 124 12.34 23.56 -25.80
N THR A 125 11.35 23.78 -26.68
CA THR A 125 11.31 24.91 -27.60
C THR A 125 11.19 26.25 -26.89
N LYS A 126 10.23 26.40 -25.95
CA LYS A 126 10.07 27.65 -25.19
C LYS A 126 11.28 27.93 -24.29
N ILE A 127 11.82 26.89 -23.66
CA ILE A 127 13.05 26.99 -22.86
C ILE A 127 14.21 27.50 -23.73
N ALA A 128 14.38 26.94 -24.93
CA ALA A 128 15.40 27.39 -25.89
C ALA A 128 15.18 28.83 -26.38
N GLU A 129 13.93 29.24 -26.64
CA GLU A 129 13.58 30.61 -27.06
C GLU A 129 13.85 31.65 -25.97
N ILE A 130 13.54 31.33 -24.70
CA ILE A 130 13.86 32.21 -23.55
C ILE A 130 15.38 32.32 -23.40
N ILE A 131 16.11 31.19 -23.44
CA ILE A 131 17.58 31.19 -23.35
C ILE A 131 18.20 31.98 -24.50
N LEU A 132 17.71 31.82 -25.74
CA LEU A 132 18.20 32.57 -26.90
C LEU A 132 17.94 34.08 -26.77
N THR A 133 16.73 34.48 -26.40
CA THR A 133 16.35 35.89 -26.21
C THR A 133 17.18 36.54 -25.09
N LYS A 134 17.47 35.78 -24.04
CA LYS A 134 18.28 36.24 -22.93
C LYS A 134 19.77 36.26 -23.29
N LYS A 135 20.28 35.30 -24.07
CA LYS A 135 21.65 35.32 -24.63
C LYS A 135 21.87 36.56 -25.50
N THR A 136 20.96 36.89 -26.43
CA THR A 136 21.12 38.06 -27.30
C THR A 136 21.10 39.38 -26.53
N GLN A 137 20.31 39.48 -25.45
CA GLN A 137 20.34 40.62 -24.52
C GLN A 137 21.68 40.77 -23.78
N THR A 138 22.33 39.67 -23.39
CA THR A 138 23.58 39.70 -22.60
C THR A 138 24.85 39.74 -23.44
N CYS A 139 24.85 39.12 -24.61
CA CYS A 139 26.03 38.95 -25.48
C CYS A 139 26.03 39.84 -26.73
N GLY A 140 24.90 40.49 -27.05
CA GLY A 140 24.70 41.15 -28.34
C GLY A 140 24.89 40.18 -29.52
N LEU A 141 25.28 40.71 -30.67
CA LEU A 141 25.54 39.94 -31.89
C LEU A 141 26.96 39.31 -31.92
N SER A 142 27.83 39.62 -30.95
CA SER A 142 29.27 39.37 -31.01
C SER A 142 29.76 38.54 -29.82
N SER A 143 29.60 37.22 -29.89
CA SER A 143 29.98 36.30 -28.81
C SER A 143 31.49 36.19 -28.53
N LEU A 144 32.36 36.81 -29.35
CA LEU A 144 33.82 36.71 -29.22
C LEU A 144 34.46 37.70 -28.22
N GLY A 145 33.75 38.77 -27.82
CA GLY A 145 34.29 39.81 -26.94
C GLY A 145 34.05 39.58 -25.44
N ASN A 146 33.15 38.67 -25.07
CA ASN A 146 32.76 38.41 -23.68
C ASN A 146 33.10 36.95 -23.31
N PRO A 147 33.96 36.69 -22.30
CA PRO A 147 34.41 35.34 -21.97
C PRO A 147 33.28 34.41 -21.51
N ILE A 148 32.20 34.94 -20.93
CA ILE A 148 31.04 34.15 -20.50
C ILE A 148 30.20 33.71 -21.71
N CYS A 149 30.08 34.58 -22.71
CA CYS A 149 29.43 34.27 -23.99
C CYS A 149 30.23 33.26 -24.83
N HIS A 150 31.56 33.28 -24.68
CA HIS A 150 32.48 32.31 -25.27
C HIS A 150 32.38 30.93 -24.60
N GLU A 151 32.43 30.86 -23.25
CA GLU A 151 32.21 29.61 -22.49
C GLU A 151 30.84 28.98 -22.83
N PHE A 152 29.79 29.80 -22.92
CA PHE A 152 28.47 29.37 -23.37
C PHE A 152 28.50 28.85 -24.81
N GLY A 153 29.13 29.57 -25.73
CA GLY A 153 29.26 29.18 -27.14
C GLY A 153 29.87 27.80 -27.32
N ILE A 154 30.91 27.48 -26.55
CA ILE A 154 31.55 26.15 -26.53
C ILE A 154 30.61 25.09 -25.94
N LYS A 155 30.01 25.33 -24.77
CA LYS A 155 29.15 24.35 -24.08
C LYS A 155 27.87 23.98 -24.84
N PHE A 156 27.41 24.86 -25.72
CA PHE A 156 26.26 24.66 -26.60
C PHE A 156 26.64 24.22 -28.03
N ASN A 157 27.92 23.87 -28.29
CA ASN A 157 28.46 23.50 -29.61
C ASN A 157 28.26 24.58 -30.70
N ILE A 158 27.98 25.83 -30.33
CA ILE A 158 27.82 26.95 -31.26
C ILE A 158 29.17 27.33 -31.86
N ILE A 159 30.21 27.34 -31.02
CA ILE A 159 31.58 27.75 -31.37
C ILE A 159 32.58 26.69 -30.87
N ASP A 160 33.53 26.30 -31.71
CA ASP A 160 34.70 25.49 -31.34
C ASP A 160 35.68 26.33 -30.47
N PRO A 161 36.45 25.75 -29.52
CA PRO A 161 37.59 26.44 -28.89
C PRO A 161 38.53 27.18 -29.86
N GLY A 162 38.64 26.76 -31.12
CA GLY A 162 39.32 27.47 -32.21
C GLY A 162 38.57 28.66 -32.83
N ASN A 163 37.53 29.20 -32.18
CA ASN A 163 36.65 30.29 -32.64
C ASN A 163 35.92 30.04 -33.97
N ARG A 164 35.77 28.79 -34.39
CA ARG A 164 35.00 28.41 -35.59
C ARG A 164 33.53 28.21 -35.22
N ILE A 165 32.62 28.84 -35.96
CA ILE A 165 31.17 28.66 -35.79
C ILE A 165 30.80 27.28 -36.34
N PHE A 166 30.20 26.43 -35.50
CA PHE A 166 29.71 25.09 -35.85
C PHE A 166 28.21 25.10 -36.13
N PHE A 167 27.44 25.71 -35.23
CA PHE A 167 26.00 25.87 -35.33
C PHE A 167 25.62 27.34 -35.12
N SER A 168 24.47 27.75 -35.66
CA SER A 168 23.89 29.03 -35.26
C SER A 168 23.37 28.94 -33.82
N ASP A 169 23.30 30.09 -33.13
CA ASP A 169 22.77 30.19 -31.76
C ASP A 169 21.44 29.44 -31.58
N LYS A 170 20.52 29.61 -32.53
CA LYS A 170 19.22 28.94 -32.50
C LYS A 170 19.35 27.42 -32.56
N VAL A 171 20.21 26.89 -33.42
CA VAL A 171 20.38 25.44 -33.60
C VAL A 171 21.09 24.83 -32.39
N GLY A 172 22.22 25.38 -31.95
CA GLY A 172 22.98 24.86 -30.81
C GLY A 172 22.19 24.90 -29.50
N ILE A 173 21.47 26.00 -29.21
CA ILE A 173 20.60 26.11 -28.04
C ILE A 173 19.44 25.11 -28.13
N THR A 174 18.72 25.04 -29.26
CA THR A 174 17.57 24.13 -29.40
C THR A 174 17.99 22.67 -29.26
N GLN A 175 19.08 22.26 -29.92
CA GLN A 175 19.60 20.89 -29.82
C GLN A 175 19.98 20.57 -28.37
N LYS A 176 20.78 21.42 -27.73
CA LYS A 176 21.28 21.12 -26.38
C LYS A 176 20.19 21.14 -25.31
N VAL A 177 19.23 22.07 -25.42
CA VAL A 177 18.05 22.08 -24.54
C VAL A 177 17.17 20.85 -24.78
N THR A 178 17.05 20.36 -26.02
CA THR A 178 16.33 19.11 -26.30
C THR A 178 17.01 17.91 -25.66
N GLU A 179 18.34 17.78 -25.77
CA GLU A 179 19.12 16.73 -25.07
C GLU A 179 18.87 16.76 -23.55
N VAL A 180 18.87 17.95 -22.93
CA VAL A 180 18.60 18.15 -21.50
C VAL A 180 17.17 17.75 -21.13
N VAL A 181 16.17 18.10 -21.95
CA VAL A 181 14.77 17.76 -21.71
C VAL A 181 14.51 16.25 -21.88
N GLU A 182 15.16 15.57 -22.83
CA GLU A 182 15.10 14.11 -22.93
C GLU A 182 15.77 13.43 -21.73
N GLY A 183 16.92 13.93 -21.27
CA GLY A 183 17.56 13.48 -20.03
C GLY A 183 16.66 13.67 -18.80
N ALA A 184 15.91 14.77 -18.75
CA ALA A 184 14.94 15.05 -17.70
C ALA A 184 13.68 14.17 -17.78
N LYS A 185 13.17 13.86 -18.97
CA LYS A 185 12.10 12.86 -19.16
C LYS A 185 12.53 11.48 -18.66
N GLY A 186 13.77 11.07 -18.93
CA GLY A 186 14.34 9.83 -18.39
C GLY A 186 14.40 9.82 -16.85
N ALA A 187 14.88 10.92 -16.25
CA ALA A 187 14.90 11.07 -14.79
C ALA A 187 13.49 11.07 -14.17
N ALA A 188 12.53 11.76 -14.80
CA ALA A 188 11.14 11.81 -14.38
C ALA A 188 10.45 10.43 -14.47
N ALA A 189 10.73 9.65 -15.53
CA ALA A 189 10.22 8.30 -15.69
C ALA A 189 10.76 7.34 -14.62
N ASN A 190 12.05 7.41 -14.30
CA ASN A 190 12.65 6.62 -13.23
C ASN A 190 12.05 6.99 -11.86
N ALA A 191 11.96 8.28 -11.52
CA ALA A 191 11.38 8.72 -10.25
C ALA A 191 9.88 8.36 -10.13
N SER A 192 9.13 8.41 -11.24
CA SER A 192 7.76 7.91 -11.32
C SER A 192 7.67 6.42 -10.97
N LYS A 193 8.52 5.60 -11.60
CA LYS A 193 8.59 4.15 -11.36
C LYS A 193 8.97 3.83 -9.91
N ASP A 194 10.02 4.47 -9.39
CA ASP A 194 10.48 4.28 -8.01
C ASP A 194 9.38 4.65 -6.99
N ALA A 195 8.62 5.72 -7.25
CA ALA A 195 7.48 6.11 -6.42
C ALA A 195 6.32 5.10 -6.50
N ILE A 196 6.00 4.58 -7.68
CA ILE A 196 4.99 3.52 -7.86
C ILE A 196 5.39 2.27 -7.07
N GLU A 197 6.63 1.80 -7.23
CA GLU A 197 7.15 0.62 -6.52
C GLU A 197 7.12 0.84 -5.00
N ARG A 198 7.57 2.01 -4.52
CA ARG A 198 7.63 2.34 -3.09
C ARG A 198 6.24 2.43 -2.45
N VAL A 199 5.27 3.08 -3.10
CA VAL A 199 3.89 3.18 -2.58
C VAL A 199 3.18 1.83 -2.65
N THR A 200 3.37 1.06 -3.72
CA THR A 200 2.81 -0.30 -3.85
C THR A 200 3.38 -1.23 -2.78
N ALA A 201 4.69 -1.15 -2.50
CA ALA A 201 5.33 -1.90 -1.42
C ALA A 201 4.81 -1.49 -0.04
N ALA A 202 4.54 -0.19 0.19
CA ALA A 202 3.97 0.30 1.44
C ALA A 202 2.52 -0.20 1.65
N ILE A 203 1.67 -0.18 0.62
CA ILE A 203 0.32 -0.76 0.65
C ILE A 203 0.41 -2.26 0.94
N LYS A 204 1.25 -2.99 0.21
CA LYS A 204 1.45 -4.44 0.44
C LYS A 204 1.87 -4.73 1.88
N ALA A 205 2.84 -4.00 2.42
CA ALA A 205 3.30 -4.17 3.79
C ALA A 205 2.18 -3.87 4.80
N HIS A 206 1.44 -2.78 4.63
CA HIS A 206 0.30 -2.42 5.46
C HIS A 206 -0.75 -3.53 5.51
N GLU A 207 -1.25 -3.98 4.34
CA GLU A 207 -2.26 -5.04 4.26
C GLU A 207 -1.77 -6.35 4.86
N THR A 208 -0.53 -6.77 4.57
CA THR A 208 0.01 -7.99 5.20
C THR A 208 0.09 -7.88 6.73
N ASN A 209 0.42 -6.70 7.27
CA ASN A 209 0.49 -6.50 8.72
C ASN A 209 -0.91 -6.50 9.35
N VAL A 210 -1.91 -5.87 8.74
CA VAL A 210 -3.30 -5.87 9.21
C VAL A 210 -3.88 -7.29 9.20
N ILE A 211 -3.67 -8.05 8.12
CA ILE A 211 -4.14 -9.44 8.01
C ILE A 211 -3.41 -10.36 9.02
N ASN A 212 -2.09 -10.20 9.18
CA ASN A 212 -1.34 -10.99 10.17
C ASN A 212 -1.75 -10.66 11.62
N ALA A 213 -2.00 -9.39 11.94
CA ALA A 213 -2.41 -8.97 13.28
C ALA A 213 -3.82 -9.50 13.63
N THR A 214 -4.77 -9.42 12.69
CA THR A 214 -6.11 -10.00 12.87
C THR A 214 -6.05 -11.53 12.98
N TYR A 215 -5.27 -12.20 12.15
CA TYR A 215 -5.07 -13.66 12.23
C TYR A 215 -4.45 -14.10 13.57
N ALA A 216 -3.46 -13.37 14.09
CA ALA A 216 -2.88 -13.64 15.41
C ALA A 216 -3.90 -13.55 16.55
N GLY A 217 -4.86 -12.62 16.48
CA GLY A 217 -5.98 -12.55 17.42
C GLY A 217 -6.87 -13.79 17.38
N TYR A 218 -7.17 -14.31 16.19
CA TYR A 218 -7.93 -15.55 16.03
C TYR A 218 -7.16 -16.79 16.51
N GLU A 219 -5.87 -16.92 16.22
CA GLU A 219 -5.03 -18.01 16.75
C GLU A 219 -5.07 -18.08 18.29
N ILE A 220 -4.94 -16.95 18.98
CA ILE A 220 -4.98 -16.90 20.45
C ILE A 220 -6.33 -17.43 20.98
N THR A 221 -7.45 -17.06 20.35
CA THR A 221 -8.78 -17.53 20.78
C THR A 221 -9.03 -19.01 20.48
N ILE A 222 -8.50 -19.52 19.36
CA ILE A 222 -8.55 -20.95 19.00
C ILE A 222 -7.72 -21.78 20.00
N ILE A 223 -6.49 -21.35 20.30
CA ILE A 223 -5.60 -22.02 21.26
C ILE A 223 -6.23 -22.04 22.67
N ALA A 224 -6.81 -20.92 23.12
CA ALA A 224 -7.51 -20.84 24.41
C ALA A 224 -8.70 -21.82 24.49
N SER A 225 -9.48 -21.94 23.41
CA SER A 225 -10.59 -22.89 23.31
C SER A 225 -10.12 -24.35 23.39
N ILE A 226 -9.05 -24.70 22.67
CA ILE A 226 -8.45 -26.05 22.73
C ILE A 226 -7.97 -26.39 24.14
N ILE A 227 -7.28 -25.46 24.81
CA ILE A 227 -6.82 -25.64 26.20
C ILE A 227 -8.00 -25.84 27.15
N ALA A 228 -9.08 -25.07 27.01
CA ALA A 228 -10.30 -25.23 27.81
C ALA A 228 -10.94 -26.62 27.62
N ILE A 229 -11.04 -27.10 26.38
CA ILE A 229 -11.55 -28.45 26.07
C ILE A 229 -10.67 -29.53 26.71
N LEU A 230 -9.34 -29.41 26.62
CA LEU A 230 -8.40 -30.36 27.23
C LEU A 230 -8.53 -30.42 28.76
N ILE A 231 -8.73 -29.29 29.43
CA ILE A 231 -8.98 -29.23 30.88
C ILE A 231 -10.28 -29.94 31.26
N ILE A 232 -11.37 -29.71 30.52
CA ILE A 232 -12.67 -30.38 30.76
C ILE A 232 -12.54 -31.90 30.61
N VAL A 233 -11.86 -32.37 29.56
CA VAL A 233 -11.61 -33.80 29.32
C VAL A 233 -10.74 -34.41 30.43
N LEU A 234 -9.69 -33.72 30.89
CA LEU A 234 -8.87 -34.16 32.01
C LEU A 234 -9.68 -34.34 33.31
N ILE A 235 -10.54 -33.39 33.64
CA ILE A 235 -11.43 -33.46 34.82
C ILE A 235 -12.38 -34.66 34.70
N MET A 236 -13.00 -34.86 33.52
CA MET A 236 -13.86 -36.01 33.26
C MET A 236 -13.13 -37.35 33.48
N VAL A 237 -11.89 -37.47 32.99
CA VAL A 237 -11.04 -38.66 33.16
C VAL A 237 -10.70 -38.90 34.63
N ILE A 238 -10.31 -37.86 35.39
CA ILE A 238 -10.00 -37.97 36.81
C ILE A 238 -11.23 -38.43 37.62
N ILE A 239 -12.38 -37.80 37.42
CA ILE A 239 -13.64 -38.17 38.08
C ILE A 239 -14.04 -39.61 37.70
N TYR A 240 -13.94 -39.97 36.41
CA TYR A 240 -14.19 -41.32 35.94
C TYR A 240 -13.29 -42.36 36.61
N LEU A 241 -11.98 -42.09 36.74
CA LEU A 241 -11.03 -42.98 37.41
C LEU A 241 -11.35 -43.14 38.89
N ILE A 242 -11.68 -42.05 39.60
CA ILE A 242 -12.13 -42.10 41.01
C ILE A 242 -13.40 -42.95 41.15
N LEU A 243 -14.41 -42.72 40.30
CA LEU A 243 -15.66 -43.49 40.31
C LEU A 243 -15.43 -44.97 39.98
N ARG A 244 -14.60 -45.28 38.97
CA ARG A 244 -14.23 -46.65 38.58
C ARG A 244 -13.47 -47.36 39.69
N TYR A 245 -12.56 -46.67 40.38
CA TYR A 245 -11.84 -47.18 41.54
C TYR A 245 -12.79 -47.47 42.71
N ARG A 246 -13.70 -46.53 43.04
CA ARG A 246 -14.73 -46.72 44.08
C ARG A 246 -15.65 -47.90 43.75
N ARG A 247 -16.10 -48.06 42.50
CA ARG A 247 -16.89 -49.22 42.06
C ARG A 247 -16.12 -50.53 42.25
N LYS A 248 -14.87 -50.63 41.77
CA LYS A 248 -14.03 -51.84 41.98
C LYS A 248 -13.82 -52.15 43.47
N LYS A 249 -13.56 -51.15 44.32
CA LYS A 249 -13.39 -51.34 45.77
C LYS A 249 -14.69 -51.82 46.45
N LYS A 250 -15.86 -51.32 46.02
CA LYS A 250 -17.18 -51.79 46.50
C LYS A 250 -17.44 -53.25 46.13
N MET A 251 -17.10 -53.67 44.91
CA MET A 251 -17.24 -55.06 44.47
C MET A 251 -16.29 -56.01 45.22
N LYS A 252 -15.02 -55.64 45.43
CA LYS A 252 -14.07 -56.44 46.22
C LYS A 252 -14.55 -56.68 47.66
N ARG A 253 -15.10 -55.65 48.33
CA ARG A 253 -15.69 -55.80 49.67
C ARG A 253 -16.90 -56.75 49.68
N LYS A 254 -17.81 -56.65 48.70
CA LYS A 254 -18.96 -57.56 48.59
C LYS A 254 -18.55 -59.04 48.50
N LEU A 255 -17.51 -59.36 47.72
CA LEU A 255 -17.00 -60.73 47.62
C LEU A 255 -16.43 -61.29 48.93
N GLN A 256 -15.87 -60.44 49.79
CA GLN A 256 -15.39 -60.86 51.11
C GLN A 256 -16.54 -61.17 52.07
N TYR A 257 -17.62 -60.37 52.04
CA TYR A 257 -18.79 -60.62 52.89
C TYR A 257 -19.56 -61.89 52.50
N ILE A 258 -19.62 -62.24 51.21
CA ILE A 258 -20.27 -63.49 50.77
C ILE A 258 -19.52 -64.70 51.33
N LYS A 259 -18.19 -64.70 51.24
CA LYS A 259 -17.35 -65.80 51.76
C LYS A 259 -17.45 -66.02 53.27
N LEU A 260 -17.71 -64.97 54.05
CA LEU A 260 -17.87 -65.05 55.51
C LEU A 260 -19.27 -65.52 55.96
N LEU A 261 -20.18 -65.79 55.03
CA LEU A 261 -21.54 -66.31 55.28
C LEU A 261 -21.72 -67.74 54.75
N GLU A 262 -20.65 -68.33 54.22
CA GLU A 262 -20.60 -69.67 53.60
C GLU A 262 -19.75 -70.65 54.44
N GLU A 263 -19.16 -70.14 55.54
CA GLU A 263 -18.60 -70.89 56.69
C GLU A 263 -19.57 -70.80 57.88
#